data_AF-A0A954WUQ8-F1
#
_entry.id   AF-A0A954WUQ8-F1
#
_cell.length_a   1.000
_cell.length_b   1.000
_cell.length_c   1.000
_cell.angle_alpha   90.00
_cell.angle_beta   90.00
_cell.angle_gamma   90.00
#
_symmetry.space_group_name_H-M   'P 1'
#
loop_
_entity.id
_entity.type
_entity.pdbx_description
1 polymer ?
#
loop_
_entity_poly.entity_id
_entity_poly.type
_entity_poly.pdbx_seq_one_letter_code
_entity_poly.pdbx_strand_id
1 'polypeptide(L)'
;MLALAENTIQRRRYWQARGIQHYFGKLQEYKAIDGPALDNTIVLFGSGASTTHNPRNLPTMLAGGANMGLKHGTYWRRDDTRMSNVFLSILHSMGIHQESFADSTGTISDSIFAVCYGLLSYSK
;
A
#
# COMPACT_ATOMS: atom_id res chain seq x y z
N MET A 1 -25.26 -26.59 -0.77
CA MET A 1 -24.03 -26.30 0.00
C MET A 1 -23.17 -25.19 -0.64
N LEU A 2 -23.00 -25.16 -1.98
CA LEU A 2 -22.26 -24.09 -2.69
C LEU A 2 -22.83 -22.66 -2.49
N ALA A 3 -24.14 -22.47 -2.60
CA ALA A 3 -24.77 -21.14 -2.43
C ALA A 3 -24.60 -20.53 -1.02
N LEU A 4 -24.48 -21.35 0.03
CA LEU A 4 -24.22 -20.87 1.40
C LEU A 4 -22.77 -20.40 1.55
N ALA A 5 -21.81 -21.09 0.91
CA ALA A 5 -20.41 -20.70 0.92
C ALA A 5 -20.17 -19.37 0.17
N GLU A 6 -20.80 -19.19 -0.99
CA GLU A 6 -20.76 -17.93 -1.74
C GLU A 6 -21.27 -16.75 -0.90
N ASN A 7 -22.39 -16.92 -0.20
CA ASN A 7 -22.92 -15.89 0.69
C ASN A 7 -21.95 -15.50 1.81
N THR A 8 -21.18 -16.44 2.36
CA THR A 8 -20.19 -16.13 3.41
C THR A 8 -18.96 -15.41 2.89
N ILE A 9 -18.44 -15.79 1.71
CA ILE A 9 -17.29 -15.13 1.08
C ILE A 9 -17.67 -13.70 0.67
N GLN A 10 -18.83 -13.52 0.04
CA GLN A 10 -19.31 -12.18 -0.33
C GLN A 10 -19.53 -11.30 0.89
N ARG A 11 -20.12 -11.85 1.96
CA ARG A 11 -20.30 -11.12 3.22
C ARG A 11 -18.95 -10.72 3.85
N ARG A 12 -17.94 -11.60 3.83
CA ARG A 12 -16.58 -11.27 4.32
C ARG A 12 -15.97 -10.12 3.50
N ARG A 13 -16.04 -10.19 2.17
CA ARG A 13 -15.53 -9.14 1.27
C ARG A 13 -16.23 -7.81 1.52
N TYR A 14 -17.56 -7.83 1.68
CA TYR A 14 -18.36 -6.66 2.02
C TYR A 14 -17.90 -6.02 3.34
N TRP A 15 -17.72 -6.81 4.41
CA TRP A 15 -17.26 -6.27 5.68
C TRP A 15 -15.84 -5.71 5.64
N GLN A 16 -14.94 -6.35 4.89
CA GLN A 16 -13.59 -5.82 4.67
C GLN A 16 -13.62 -4.48 3.93
N ALA A 17 -14.41 -4.39 2.85
CA ALA A 17 -14.59 -3.15 2.09
C ALA A 17 -15.20 -2.03 2.95
N ARG A 18 -16.20 -2.36 3.78
CA ARG A 18 -16.81 -1.41 4.74
C ARG A 18 -15.83 -0.94 5.80
N GLY A 19 -15.04 -1.87 6.35
CA GLY A 19 -14.03 -1.56 7.36
C GLY A 19 -12.95 -0.62 6.83
N ILE A 20 -12.41 -0.92 5.64
CA ILE A 20 -11.38 -0.08 5.03
C ILE A 20 -11.94 1.29 4.61
N GLN A 21 -13.16 1.35 4.07
CA GLN A 21 -13.84 2.61 3.77
C GLN A 21 -14.00 3.48 5.03
N HIS A 22 -14.45 2.88 6.15
CA HIS A 22 -14.61 3.60 7.40
C HIS A 22 -13.26 4.14 7.91
N TYR A 23 -12.21 3.32 7.84
CA TYR A 23 -10.86 3.73 8.22
C TYR A 23 -10.34 4.91 7.38
N PHE A 24 -10.50 4.85 6.05
CA PHE A 24 -10.15 5.97 5.17
C PHE A 24 -10.97 7.22 5.47
N GLY A 25 -12.27 7.09 5.74
CA GLY A 25 -13.12 8.21 6.16
C GLY A 25 -12.57 8.89 7.43
N LYS A 26 -12.10 8.10 8.41
CA LYS A 26 -11.50 8.64 9.63
C LYS A 26 -10.17 9.36 9.39
N LEU A 27 -9.32 8.81 8.54
CA LEU A 27 -8.07 9.48 8.15
C LEU A 27 -8.30 10.75 7.33
N GLN A 28 -9.37 10.78 6.52
CA GLN A 28 -9.76 11.95 5.74
C GLN A 28 -10.32 13.08 6.63
N GLU A 29 -11.08 12.73 7.67
CA GLU A 29 -11.65 13.68 8.64
C GLU A 29 -10.59 14.30 9.56
N TYR A 30 -9.56 13.53 9.92
CA TYR A 30 -8.54 13.99 10.86
C TYR A 30 -7.58 14.98 10.18
N LYS A 31 -7.49 16.20 10.71
CA LYS A 31 -6.59 17.25 10.20
C LYS A 31 -5.20 17.07 10.79
N ALA A 32 -4.21 16.86 9.92
CA ALA A 32 -2.80 16.97 10.23
C ALA A 32 -2.27 18.36 9.82
N ILE A 33 -0.96 18.59 9.99
CA ILE A 33 -0.30 19.88 9.66
C ILE A 33 -0.49 20.23 8.18
N ASP A 34 -0.26 19.26 7.28
CA ASP A 34 -0.25 19.47 5.83
C ASP A 34 -1.46 18.84 5.13
N GLY A 35 -2.65 18.98 5.72
CA GLY A 35 -3.91 18.45 5.19
C GLY A 35 -4.46 17.24 5.97
N PRO A 36 -5.38 16.47 5.38
CA PRO A 36 -5.88 15.23 5.97
C PRO A 36 -4.76 14.26 6.40
N ALA A 37 -4.94 13.52 7.49
CA ALA A 37 -4.00 12.47 7.89
C ALA A 37 -3.82 11.39 6.81
N LEU A 38 -4.85 11.17 6.00
CA LEU A 38 -4.79 10.25 4.86
C LEU A 38 -3.69 10.61 3.87
N ASP A 39 -3.45 11.90 3.62
CA ASP A 39 -2.44 12.36 2.65
C ASP A 39 -1.01 12.10 3.15
N ASN A 40 -0.84 11.90 4.46
CA ASN A 40 0.44 11.67 5.14
C ASN A 40 0.56 10.23 5.69
N THR A 41 -0.30 9.31 5.25
CA THR A 41 -0.32 7.90 5.68
C THR A 41 -0.40 6.98 4.48
N ILE A 42 0.54 6.04 4.33
CA ILE A 42 0.41 4.94 3.37
C ILE A 42 -0.30 3.77 4.05
N VAL A 43 -1.42 3.34 3.47
CA VAL A 43 -2.16 2.17 3.91
C VAL A 43 -1.92 1.03 2.93
N LEU A 44 -1.17 0.02 3.36
CA LEU A 44 -1.06 -1.27 2.67
C LEU A 44 -2.14 -2.21 3.21
N PHE A 45 -3.08 -2.59 2.36
CA PHE A 45 -4.18 -3.48 2.73
C PHE A 45 -4.23 -4.69 1.79
N GLY A 46 -4.22 -5.89 2.35
CA GLY A 46 -4.22 -7.13 1.59
C GLY A 46 -3.68 -8.28 2.41
N SER A 47 -3.63 -9.47 1.82
CA SER A 47 -3.06 -10.63 2.49
C SER A 47 -2.53 -11.64 1.49
N GLY A 48 -1.40 -12.26 1.85
CA GLY A 48 -0.90 -13.47 1.22
C GLY A 48 -1.22 -14.74 1.99
N ALA A 49 -2.16 -14.69 2.93
CA ALA A 49 -2.61 -15.86 3.68
C ALA A 49 -3.30 -16.85 2.74
N SER A 50 -2.51 -17.77 2.21
CA SER A 50 -2.93 -18.95 1.46
C SER A 50 -2.73 -20.19 2.34
N THR A 51 -3.54 -21.22 2.13
CA THR A 51 -3.34 -22.55 2.75
C THR A 51 -1.99 -23.16 2.44
N THR A 52 -1.34 -22.72 1.34
CA THR A 52 -0.05 -23.22 0.87
C THR A 52 1.12 -22.29 1.14
N HIS A 53 0.90 -21.17 1.87
CA HIS A 53 1.92 -20.14 2.08
C HIS A 53 2.62 -19.66 0.80
N ASN A 54 1.94 -19.69 -0.34
CA ASN A 54 2.48 -19.26 -1.63
C ASN A 54 2.36 -17.74 -1.79
N PRO A 55 3.46 -16.95 -1.74
CA PRO A 55 3.41 -15.49 -1.77
C PRO A 55 3.35 -14.93 -3.21
N ARG A 56 2.80 -15.69 -4.16
CA ARG A 56 2.69 -15.27 -5.56
C ARG A 56 1.34 -14.60 -5.82
N ASN A 57 1.35 -13.50 -6.58
CA ASN A 57 0.16 -12.78 -7.01
C ASN A 57 -0.76 -12.39 -5.84
N LEU A 58 -0.18 -11.73 -4.83
CA LEU A 58 -0.93 -11.33 -3.64
C LEU A 58 -1.91 -10.20 -3.97
N PRO A 59 -3.19 -10.31 -3.58
CA PRO A 59 -4.13 -9.20 -3.68
C PRO A 59 -3.76 -8.16 -2.62
N THR A 60 -3.11 -7.08 -3.06
CA THR A 60 -2.68 -5.96 -2.22
C THR A 60 -3.11 -4.63 -2.82
N MET A 61 -3.55 -3.72 -1.96
CA MET A 61 -3.91 -2.34 -2.27
C MET A 61 -2.99 -1.41 -1.49
N LEU A 62 -2.50 -0.36 -2.16
CA LEU A 62 -1.87 0.80 -1.51
C LEU A 62 -2.80 2.02 -1.67
N ALA A 63 -3.01 2.77 -0.59
CA ALA A 63 -3.85 3.97 -0.56
C ALA A 63 -3.29 5.05 0.39
N GLY A 64 -3.81 6.27 0.29
CA GLY A 64 -3.33 7.45 1.05
C GLY A 64 -2.00 8.00 0.55
N GLY A 65 -1.23 8.69 1.37
CA GLY A 65 0.16 9.04 1.08
C GLY A 65 0.35 9.99 -0.11
N ALA A 66 -0.62 10.84 -0.42
CA ALA A 66 -0.52 11.84 -1.48
C ALA A 66 0.70 12.76 -1.30
N ASN A 67 0.97 13.19 -0.06
CA ASN A 67 2.16 13.97 0.30
C ASN A 67 3.44 13.15 0.37
N MET A 68 3.33 11.82 0.26
CA MET A 68 4.45 10.87 0.25
C MET A 68 4.75 10.38 -1.18
N GLY A 69 4.13 11.00 -2.19
CA GLY A 69 4.35 10.70 -3.60
C GLY A 69 3.62 9.46 -4.11
N LEU A 70 2.70 8.85 -3.35
CA LEU A 70 1.88 7.74 -3.84
C LEU A 70 0.87 8.24 -4.88
N LYS A 71 0.90 7.67 -6.08
CA LYS A 71 0.01 7.94 -7.21
C LYS A 71 -1.08 6.87 -7.28
N HIS A 72 -2.32 7.24 -6.99
CA HIS A 72 -3.48 6.34 -7.08
C HIS A 72 -4.01 6.18 -8.51
N GLY A 73 -5.05 5.35 -8.67
CA GLY A 73 -5.77 5.19 -9.94
C GLY A 73 -5.14 4.19 -10.92
N THR A 74 -4.14 3.42 -10.47
CA THR A 74 -3.44 2.46 -11.32
C THR A 74 -3.62 1.04 -10.81
N TYR A 75 -3.94 0.09 -11.71
CA TYR A 75 -3.72 -1.33 -11.48
C TYR A 75 -2.29 -1.67 -11.87
N TRP A 76 -1.48 -2.06 -10.89
CA TRP A 76 -0.09 -2.40 -11.12
C TRP A 76 0.14 -3.90 -10.96
N ARG A 77 0.66 -4.51 -12.02
CA ARG A 77 1.08 -5.92 -12.04
C ARG A 77 2.39 -6.01 -12.84
N ARG A 78 3.37 -6.65 -12.23
CA ARG A 78 4.63 -7.04 -12.86
C ARG A 78 4.89 -8.47 -12.45
N ASP A 79 5.23 -9.29 -13.43
CA ASP A 79 5.59 -10.67 -13.15
C ASP A 79 6.91 -10.66 -12.35
N ASP A 80 6.98 -11.50 -11.32
CA ASP A 80 8.13 -11.71 -10.44
C ASP A 80 8.62 -10.54 -9.57
N THR A 81 7.85 -9.45 -9.41
CA THR A 81 8.22 -8.43 -8.42
C THR A 81 8.07 -8.96 -6.99
N ARG A 82 9.15 -8.79 -6.21
CA ARG A 82 9.18 -9.14 -4.78
C ARG A 82 8.38 -8.12 -3.97
N MET A 83 7.65 -8.60 -2.97
CA MET A 83 6.96 -7.73 -2.00
C MET A 83 7.94 -6.85 -1.22
N SER A 84 9.17 -7.33 -1.00
CA SER A 84 10.27 -6.57 -0.41
C SER A 84 10.62 -5.30 -1.22
N ASN A 85 10.50 -5.32 -2.55
CA ASN A 85 10.69 -4.12 -3.38
C ASN A 85 9.60 -3.07 -3.12
N VAL A 86 8.37 -3.49 -2.84
CA VAL A 86 7.26 -2.60 -2.45
C VAL A 86 7.56 -1.95 -1.10
N PHE A 87 7.99 -2.75 -0.11
CA PHE A 87 8.35 -2.24 1.21
C PHE A 87 9.54 -1.27 1.16
N LEU A 88 10.58 -1.58 0.40
CA LEU A 88 11.72 -0.67 0.19
C LEU A 88 11.25 0.67 -0.42
N SER A 89 10.30 0.62 -1.36
CA SER A 89 9.74 1.83 -1.97
C SER A 89 8.91 2.66 -1.01
N ILE A 90 8.16 2.01 -0.11
CA ILE A 90 7.45 2.70 0.98
C ILE A 90 8.46 3.41 1.90
N LEU A 91 9.55 2.74 2.30
CA LEU A 91 10.60 3.38 3.11
C LEU A 91 11.18 4.62 2.43
N HIS A 92 11.51 4.52 1.13
CA HIS A 92 12.04 5.66 0.37
C HIS A 92 11.01 6.79 0.24
N SER A 93 9.72 6.46 0.07
CA SER A 93 8.62 7.44 0.05
C SER A 93 8.47 8.21 1.37
N MET A 94 8.90 7.58 2.48
CA MET A 94 8.94 8.17 3.82
C MET A 94 10.24 8.96 4.09
N GLY A 95 11.16 9.04 3.13
CA GLY A 95 12.48 9.65 3.32
C GLY A 95 13.50 8.75 4.02
N ILE A 96 13.17 7.47 4.24
CA ILE A 96 14.05 6.49 4.88
C ILE A 96 14.87 5.79 3.79
N HIS A 97 16.11 6.25 3.61
CA HIS A 97 17.00 5.79 2.55
C HIS A 97 17.81 4.57 2.98
N GLN A 98 17.24 3.37 2.79
CA GLN A 98 17.96 2.11 2.94
C GLN A 98 18.39 1.57 1.59
N GLU A 99 19.57 0.94 1.52
CA GLU A 99 20.04 0.28 0.30
C GLU A 99 19.19 -0.96 -0.06
N SER A 100 18.68 -1.65 0.96
CA SER A 100 17.85 -2.84 0.80
C SER A 100 16.89 -3.06 1.98
N PHE A 101 15.85 -3.86 1.75
CA PHE A 101 14.94 -4.39 2.76
C PHE A 101 14.70 -5.88 2.50
N ALA A 102 15.06 -6.74 3.45
CA ALA A 102 15.01 -8.20 3.28
C ALA A 102 15.76 -8.64 2.00
N ASP A 103 15.07 -9.33 1.08
CA ASP A 103 15.60 -9.83 -0.19
C ASP A 103 15.28 -8.90 -1.38
N SER A 104 15.01 -7.62 -1.11
CA SER A 104 14.72 -6.64 -2.17
C SER A 104 15.89 -6.51 -3.14
N THR A 105 15.59 -6.41 -4.43
CA THR A 105 16.58 -6.16 -5.48
C THR A 105 16.58 -4.71 -5.97
N GLY A 106 15.67 -3.87 -5.44
CA GLY A 106 15.50 -2.47 -5.79
C GLY A 106 14.12 -1.95 -5.41
N THR A 107 13.85 -0.68 -5.66
CA THR A 107 12.51 -0.09 -5.52
C THR A 107 11.63 -0.43 -6.73
N ILE A 108 10.31 -0.32 -6.57
CA ILE A 108 9.34 -0.35 -7.67
C ILE A 108 9.25 1.03 -8.32
N SER A 109 10.36 1.45 -8.92
CA SER A 109 10.49 2.72 -9.64
C SER A 109 9.87 2.57 -11.02
N ASP A 110 8.55 2.72 -11.18
CA ASP A 110 7.96 2.83 -12.54
C ASP A 110 6.52 3.36 -12.66
N SER A 111 5.75 3.54 -11.57
CA SER A 111 4.43 4.18 -11.75
C SER A 111 3.75 4.68 -10.48
N ILE A 112 3.91 3.97 -9.35
CA ILE A 112 3.05 4.24 -8.18
C ILE A 112 3.68 5.19 -7.17
N PHE A 113 5.00 5.33 -7.11
CA PHE A 113 5.65 6.38 -6.34
C PHE A 113 6.25 7.40 -7.30
N ALA A 114 5.95 8.68 -7.09
CA ALA A 114 6.75 9.74 -7.65
C ALA A 114 8.18 9.52 -7.16
N VAL A 115 9.14 9.53 -8.09
CA VAL A 115 10.54 9.34 -7.75
C VAL A 115 10.97 10.55 -6.90
N CYS A 116 11.03 10.36 -5.58
CA CYS A 116 11.50 11.36 -4.63
C CYS A 116 13.03 11.40 -4.62
N TYR A 117 13.65 11.75 -5.75
CA TYR A 117 15.01 12.28 -5.71
C TYR A 117 14.94 13.74 -5.24
N GLY A 118 14.91 13.98 -3.92
CA GLY A 118 15.46 15.24 -3.39
C GLY A 118 14.56 16.23 -2.64
N LEU A 119 13.47 15.85 -1.97
CA LEU A 119 12.70 16.82 -1.15
C LEU A 119 12.93 16.75 0.38
N LEU A 120 13.96 16.04 0.84
CA LEU A 120 14.44 16.16 2.23
C LEU A 120 15.92 16.55 2.26
N SER A 121 16.29 17.63 1.56
CA SER A 121 17.41 18.44 2.05
C SER A 121 16.91 19.17 3.29
N TYR A 122 17.06 18.54 4.44
CA TYR A 122 16.99 19.21 5.72
C TYR A 122 18.18 20.17 5.75
N SER A 123 17.92 21.47 5.57
CA SER A 123 18.89 22.52 5.86
C SER A 123 19.38 22.29 7.29
N LYS A 124 20.69 22.08 7.45
CA LYS A 124 21.35 22.53 8.67
C LYS A 124 21.32 24.06 8.73
#